data_AF-A0A3D5RP15-F1
#
_entry.id   AF-A0A3D5RP15-F1
#
_cell.length_a   1.000
_cell.length_b   1.000
_cell.length_c   1.000
_cell.angle_alpha   90.00
_cell.angle_beta   90.00
_cell.angle_gamma   90.00
#
_symmetry.space_group_name_H-M   'P 1'
#
loop_
_entity.id
_entity.type
_entity.pdbx_description
1 polymer ?
#
loop_
_entity_poly.entity_id
_entity_poly.type
_entity_poly.pdbx_seq_one_letter_code
_entity_poly.pdbx_strand_id
1 'polypeptide(L)'
;EECIKLFHNEYGFEVYEQLERYGLLKHLFKQTHKNDFIKKALLNTAARIKQNKPVTPAFLFAVFLWQAQNERFVMIKKKQRSFYLAMTQASEEVIINQIKQVSLPKWLTARIKDIWIMQSKLEKMHPKKVDDLLQNPRFRMAYDFLLLRSQSINPELEDVAKFWTKAQQ
;
A
#
# COMPACT_ATOMS: atom_id res chain seq x y z
N GLU A 1 -17.00 -7.33 4.72
CA GLU A 1 -17.57 -6.03 5.14
C GLU A 1 -17.04 -5.57 6.50
N GLU A 2 -17.02 -6.43 7.52
CA GLU A 2 -16.63 -6.04 8.88
C GLU A 2 -15.17 -5.57 9.06
N CYS A 3 -14.20 -6.26 8.45
CA CYS A 3 -12.78 -5.87 8.57
C CYS A 3 -12.50 -4.46 7.99
N ILE A 4 -13.21 -4.05 6.95
CA ILE A 4 -13.07 -2.69 6.38
C ILE A 4 -13.54 -1.65 7.38
N LYS A 5 -14.69 -1.88 8.03
CA LYS A 5 -15.27 -0.95 9.02
C LYS A 5 -14.36 -0.73 10.23
N LEU A 6 -13.59 -1.75 10.64
CA LEU A 6 -12.63 -1.64 11.76
C LEU A 6 -11.59 -0.53 11.54
N PHE A 7 -11.14 -0.32 10.30
CA PHE A 7 -10.07 0.64 9.99
C PHE A 7 -10.54 1.88 9.23
N HIS A 8 -11.73 1.86 8.62
CA HIS A 8 -12.34 3.02 7.93
C HIS A 8 -13.25 3.81 8.86
N ASN A 9 -12.69 4.25 9.98
CA ASN A 9 -13.34 5.15 10.92
C ASN A 9 -12.28 6.08 11.54
N GLU A 10 -12.73 7.06 12.31
CA GLU A 10 -11.86 8.06 12.93
C GLU A 10 -10.93 7.51 14.02
N TYR A 11 -11.18 6.28 14.47
CA TYR A 11 -10.44 5.57 15.51
C TYR A 11 -9.63 4.39 14.96
N GLY A 12 -9.40 4.35 13.65
CA GLY A 12 -8.77 3.20 12.98
C GLY A 12 -7.37 2.87 13.50
N PHE A 13 -6.62 3.88 13.97
CA PHE A 13 -5.30 3.68 14.56
C PHE A 13 -5.40 3.05 15.96
N GLU A 14 -6.31 3.54 16.78
CA GLU A 14 -6.57 3.04 18.13
C GLU A 14 -7.06 1.58 18.07
N VAL A 15 -7.96 1.26 17.13
CA VAL A 15 -8.41 -0.11 16.87
C VAL A 15 -7.22 -1.00 16.50
N TYR A 16 -6.35 -0.53 15.60
CA TYR A 16 -5.13 -1.25 15.23
C TYR A 16 -4.23 -1.52 16.44
N GLU A 17 -3.98 -0.51 17.28
CA GLU A 17 -3.14 -0.66 18.48
C GLU A 17 -3.72 -1.65 19.48
N GLN A 18 -5.04 -1.64 19.71
CA GLN A 18 -5.68 -2.63 20.59
C GLN A 18 -5.58 -4.04 20.01
N LEU A 19 -5.87 -4.21 18.71
CA LEU A 19 -5.76 -5.51 18.05
C LEU A 19 -4.32 -6.05 18.11
N GLU A 20 -3.32 -5.19 17.96
CA GLU A 20 -1.92 -5.57 18.11
C GLU A 20 -1.60 -5.96 19.56
N ARG A 21 -1.98 -5.11 20.52
CA ARG A 21 -1.73 -5.31 21.96
C ARG A 21 -2.30 -6.62 22.48
N TYR A 22 -3.50 -6.99 22.06
CA TYR A 22 -4.15 -8.24 22.45
C TYR A 22 -3.76 -9.44 21.56
N GLY A 23 -2.84 -9.25 20.60
CA GLY A 23 -2.42 -10.32 19.69
C GLY A 23 -3.52 -10.80 18.74
N LEU A 24 -4.56 -9.99 18.52
CA LEU A 24 -5.69 -10.29 17.65
C LEU A 24 -5.41 -9.90 16.20
N LEU A 25 -4.52 -8.92 15.95
CA LEU A 25 -4.16 -8.48 14.61
C LEU A 25 -3.70 -9.65 13.73
N LYS A 26 -2.94 -10.60 14.29
CA LYS A 26 -2.43 -11.78 13.57
C LYS A 26 -3.53 -12.66 12.99
N HIS A 27 -4.76 -12.63 13.51
CA HIS A 27 -5.88 -13.39 13.00
C HIS A 27 -6.52 -12.74 11.77
N LEU A 28 -6.40 -11.40 11.66
CA LEU A 28 -6.86 -10.63 10.50
C LEU A 28 -5.76 -10.47 9.45
N PHE A 29 -4.54 -10.19 9.88
CA PHE A 29 -3.39 -9.86 9.05
C PHE A 29 -2.11 -10.50 9.60
N LYS A 30 -1.97 -11.81 9.47
CA LYS A 30 -0.78 -12.55 9.96
C LYS A 30 0.52 -12.07 9.32
N GLN A 31 0.44 -11.57 8.09
CA GLN A 31 1.57 -11.09 7.29
C GLN A 31 1.99 -9.65 7.63
N THR A 32 1.25 -8.96 8.51
CA THR A 32 1.47 -7.55 8.81
C THR A 32 2.27 -7.39 10.09
N HIS A 33 3.32 -6.59 10.00
CA HIS A 33 4.16 -6.18 11.13
C HIS A 33 4.03 -4.69 11.38
N LYS A 34 4.08 -4.29 12.66
CA LYS A 34 3.99 -2.89 13.05
C LYS A 34 5.15 -2.08 12.48
N ASN A 35 4.80 -0.96 11.87
CA ASN A 35 5.76 0.02 11.38
C ASN A 35 5.10 1.40 11.29
N ASP A 36 5.92 2.43 11.11
CA ASP A 36 5.46 3.81 11.00
C ASP A 36 4.60 4.07 9.75
N PHE A 37 4.75 3.24 8.70
CA PHE A 37 3.94 3.37 7.49
C PHE A 37 2.46 3.07 7.77
N ILE A 38 2.17 2.01 8.52
CA ILE A 38 0.81 1.66 8.96
C ILE A 38 0.23 2.74 9.87
N LYS A 39 1.01 3.19 10.86
CA LYS A 39 0.60 4.26 11.78
C LYS A 39 0.19 5.51 11.01
N LYS A 40 1.06 6.02 10.11
CA LYS A 40 0.76 7.23 9.33
C LYS A 40 -0.41 7.03 8.38
N ALA A 41 -0.57 5.84 7.77
CA ALA A 41 -1.71 5.55 6.91
C ALA A 41 -3.05 5.61 7.65
N LEU A 42 -3.10 5.03 8.85
CA LEU A 42 -4.31 5.02 9.68
C LEU A 42 -4.65 6.42 10.21
N LEU A 43 -3.65 7.17 10.70
CA LEU A 43 -3.85 8.56 11.14
C LEU A 43 -4.31 9.47 9.99
N ASN A 44 -3.72 9.33 8.80
CA ASN A 44 -4.14 10.08 7.61
C ASN A 44 -5.56 9.69 7.19
N THR A 45 -5.93 8.41 7.29
CA THR A 45 -7.28 7.94 6.98
C THR A 45 -8.29 8.54 7.95
N ALA A 46 -8.00 8.51 9.26
CA ALA A 46 -8.84 9.13 10.29
C ALA A 46 -9.02 10.64 10.04
N ALA A 47 -7.94 11.36 9.72
CA ALA A 47 -8.01 12.78 9.40
C ALA A 47 -8.85 13.07 8.15
N ARG A 48 -8.79 12.23 7.12
CA ARG A 48 -9.63 12.35 5.92
C ARG A 48 -11.11 12.14 6.23
N ILE A 49 -11.43 11.13 7.06
CA ILE A 49 -12.80 10.85 7.49
C ILE A 49 -13.38 12.05 8.25
N LYS A 50 -12.62 12.60 9.22
CA LYS A 50 -13.00 13.83 9.95
C LYS A 50 -13.28 15.03 9.04
N GLN A 51 -12.61 15.08 7.88
CA GLN A 51 -12.78 16.13 6.88
C GLN A 51 -13.85 15.80 5.82
N ASN A 52 -14.64 14.72 6.00
CA ASN A 52 -15.60 14.21 5.01
C ASN A 52 -14.97 13.94 3.62
N LYS A 53 -13.68 13.61 3.58
CA LYS A 53 -12.97 13.26 2.35
C LYS A 53 -13.09 11.77 2.08
N PRO A 54 -13.22 11.35 0.80
CA PRO A 54 -13.31 9.94 0.45
C PRO A 54 -12.03 9.20 0.84
N VAL A 55 -12.20 7.98 1.32
CA VAL A 55 -11.15 7.02 1.68
C VAL A 55 -11.39 5.71 0.93
N THR A 56 -10.32 4.95 0.67
CA THR A 56 -10.41 3.72 -0.13
C THR A 56 -9.81 2.53 0.62
N PRO A 57 -10.54 1.42 0.74
CA PRO A 57 -10.01 0.22 1.39
C PRO A 57 -8.76 -0.34 0.73
N ALA A 58 -8.63 -0.20 -0.59
CA ALA A 58 -7.45 -0.68 -1.32
C ALA A 58 -6.16 -0.07 -0.77
N PHE A 59 -6.18 1.19 -0.34
CA PHE A 59 -5.00 1.88 0.16
C PHE A 59 -4.50 1.28 1.47
N LEU A 60 -5.39 1.14 2.47
CA LEU A 60 -5.00 0.58 3.76
C LEU A 60 -4.53 -0.87 3.66
N PHE A 61 -5.21 -1.70 2.87
CA PHE A 61 -4.78 -3.08 2.66
C PHE A 61 -3.44 -3.16 1.91
N ALA A 62 -3.21 -2.29 0.92
CA ALA A 62 -1.92 -2.19 0.25
C ALA A 62 -0.80 -1.79 1.22
N VAL A 63 -1.07 -0.91 2.19
CA VAL A 63 -0.11 -0.49 3.22
C VAL A 63 0.19 -1.65 4.17
N PHE A 64 -0.84 -2.31 4.70
CA PHE A 64 -0.70 -3.39 5.69
C PHE A 64 0.13 -4.56 5.16
N LEU A 65 0.01 -4.85 3.87
CA LEU A 65 0.67 -5.98 3.22
C LEU A 65 1.97 -5.61 2.50
N TRP A 66 2.36 -4.32 2.51
CA TRP A 66 3.49 -3.83 1.72
C TRP A 66 4.81 -4.51 2.07
N GLN A 67 5.07 -4.70 3.37
CA GLN A 67 6.29 -5.36 3.82
C GLN A 67 6.35 -6.81 3.36
N ALA A 68 5.28 -7.58 3.57
CA ALA A 68 5.20 -8.97 3.10
C ALA A 68 5.35 -9.08 1.58
N GLN A 69 4.78 -8.13 0.83
CA GLN A 69 4.96 -8.03 -0.62
C GLN A 69 6.44 -7.86 -1.00
N ASN A 70 7.16 -6.95 -0.36
CA ASN A 70 8.57 -6.71 -0.66
C ASN A 70 9.46 -7.89 -0.29
N GLU A 71 9.24 -8.49 0.87
CA GLU A 71 9.97 -9.69 1.31
C GLU A 71 9.76 -10.83 0.32
N ARG A 72 8.51 -11.05 -0.12
CA ARG A 72 8.21 -12.08 -1.11
C ARG A 72 8.80 -11.79 -2.47
N PHE A 73 8.73 -10.53 -2.90
CA PHE A 73 9.35 -10.07 -4.14
C PHE A 73 10.86 -10.35 -4.15
N VAL A 74 11.59 -10.01 -3.09
CA VAL A 74 13.04 -10.26 -2.99
C VAL A 74 13.35 -11.76 -3.12
N MET A 75 12.56 -12.63 -2.49
CA MET A 75 12.75 -14.08 -2.59
C MET A 75 12.53 -14.60 -4.02
N ILE A 76 11.46 -14.17 -4.69
CA ILE A 76 11.14 -14.61 -6.06
C ILE A 76 12.14 -14.04 -7.06
N LYS A 77 12.56 -12.78 -6.88
CA LYS A 77 13.45 -12.07 -7.79
C LYS A 77 14.81 -12.75 -7.94
N LYS A 78 15.28 -13.49 -6.92
CA LYS A 78 16.50 -14.32 -7.00
C LYS A 78 16.45 -15.38 -8.09
N LYS A 79 15.26 -15.88 -8.44
CA LYS A 79 15.06 -16.93 -9.45
C LYS A 79 14.40 -16.41 -10.73
N GLN A 80 13.74 -15.25 -10.68
CA GLN A 80 12.96 -14.69 -11.78
C GLN A 80 13.65 -13.44 -12.38
N ARG A 81 14.09 -13.55 -13.64
CA ARG A 81 14.79 -12.45 -14.34
C ARG A 81 13.88 -11.27 -14.67
N SER A 82 12.60 -11.49 -14.96
CA SER A 82 11.66 -10.40 -15.23
C SER A 82 11.19 -9.73 -13.93
N PHE A 83 11.36 -8.42 -13.81
CA PHE A 83 10.83 -7.65 -12.67
C PHE A 83 9.30 -7.77 -12.58
N TYR A 84 8.61 -7.58 -13.72
CA TYR A 84 7.15 -7.59 -13.78
C TYR A 84 6.56 -8.94 -13.36
N LEU A 85 7.15 -10.05 -13.84
CA LEU A 85 6.71 -11.39 -13.46
C LEU A 85 6.96 -11.66 -11.97
N ALA A 86 8.13 -11.27 -11.46
CA ALA A 86 8.44 -11.42 -10.03
C ALA A 86 7.47 -10.63 -9.14
N MET A 87 7.16 -9.39 -9.53
CA MET A 87 6.24 -8.50 -8.80
C MET A 87 4.82 -9.04 -8.79
N THR A 88 4.32 -9.46 -9.96
CA THR A 88 2.98 -10.05 -10.11
C THR A 88 2.86 -11.34 -9.29
N GLN A 89 3.86 -12.22 -9.37
CA GLN A 89 3.87 -13.47 -8.63
C GLN A 89 3.90 -13.24 -7.11
N ALA A 90 4.79 -12.36 -6.63
CA ALA A 90 4.85 -12.00 -5.20
C ALA A 90 3.49 -11.46 -4.71
N SER A 91 2.88 -10.59 -5.50
CA SER A 91 1.59 -9.98 -5.16
C SER A 91 0.47 -11.01 -5.06
N GLU A 92 0.45 -11.96 -5.99
CA GLU A 92 -0.52 -13.06 -5.97
C GLU A 92 -0.37 -13.91 -4.72
N GLU A 93 0.85 -14.30 -4.38
CA GLU A 93 1.10 -15.19 -3.25
C GLU A 93 0.77 -14.53 -1.89
N VAL A 94 1.11 -13.25 -1.72
CA VAL A 94 0.74 -12.48 -0.51
C VAL A 94 -0.78 -12.33 -0.40
N ILE A 95 -1.45 -12.04 -1.50
CA ILE A 95 -2.92 -11.87 -1.52
C ILE A 95 -3.63 -13.20 -1.26
N ILE A 96 -3.19 -14.31 -1.86
CA ILE A 96 -3.74 -15.65 -1.60
C ILE A 96 -3.62 -16.00 -0.12
N ASN A 97 -2.48 -15.71 0.51
CA ASN A 97 -2.31 -15.96 1.93
C ASN A 97 -3.19 -15.06 2.80
N GLN A 98 -3.40 -13.80 2.39
CA GLN A 98 -4.29 -12.88 3.11
C GLN A 98 -5.76 -13.32 3.03
N ILE A 99 -6.21 -13.81 1.86
CA ILE A 99 -7.60 -14.26 1.64
C ILE A 99 -7.99 -15.41 2.59
N LYS A 100 -7.02 -16.22 3.05
CA LYS A 100 -7.25 -17.27 4.06
C LYS A 100 -7.71 -16.74 5.42
N GLN A 101 -7.51 -15.45 5.70
CA GLN A 101 -7.84 -14.81 6.96
C GLN A 101 -9.03 -13.84 6.83
N VAL A 102 -9.01 -13.03 5.77
CA VAL A 102 -10.04 -12.02 5.50
C VAL A 102 -10.39 -12.09 4.03
N SER A 103 -11.66 -12.32 3.73
CA SER A 103 -12.15 -12.34 2.35
C SER A 103 -11.93 -10.99 1.67
N LEU A 104 -11.23 -10.99 0.52
CA LEU A 104 -10.96 -9.81 -0.29
C LEU A 104 -11.64 -9.97 -1.66
N PRO A 105 -12.57 -9.06 -2.03
CA PRO A 105 -13.16 -9.05 -3.37
C PRO A 105 -12.10 -8.87 -4.47
N LYS A 106 -12.36 -9.41 -5.67
CA LYS A 106 -11.44 -9.31 -6.82
C LYS A 106 -11.07 -7.88 -7.20
N TRP A 107 -12.03 -6.95 -7.13
CA TRP A 107 -11.77 -5.54 -7.44
C TRP A 107 -10.80 -4.90 -6.44
N LEU A 108 -10.83 -5.34 -5.17
CA LEU A 108 -9.98 -4.81 -4.11
C LEU A 108 -8.54 -5.30 -4.31
N THR A 109 -8.37 -6.60 -4.56
CA THR A 109 -7.07 -7.21 -4.81
C THR A 109 -6.43 -6.66 -6.09
N ALA A 110 -7.21 -6.42 -7.14
CA ALA A 110 -6.72 -5.77 -8.36
C ALA A 110 -6.15 -4.37 -8.08
N ARG A 111 -6.87 -3.53 -7.32
CA ARG A 111 -6.38 -2.19 -6.97
C ARG A 111 -5.12 -2.22 -6.09
N ILE A 112 -5.02 -3.17 -5.16
CA ILE A 112 -3.82 -3.35 -4.35
C ILE A 112 -2.60 -3.67 -5.23
N LYS A 113 -2.75 -4.63 -6.15
CA LYS A 113 -1.69 -5.01 -7.11
C LYS A 113 -1.29 -3.82 -7.99
N ASP A 114 -2.27 -3.05 -8.45
CA ASP A 114 -2.04 -1.85 -9.26
C ASP A 114 -1.18 -0.81 -8.54
N ILE A 115 -1.47 -0.51 -7.26
CA ILE A 115 -0.66 0.40 -6.43
C ILE A 115 0.78 -0.07 -6.36
N TRP A 116 0.99 -1.36 -6.06
CA TRP A 116 2.32 -1.94 -5.88
C TRP A 116 3.13 -1.95 -7.18
N ILE A 117 2.52 -2.35 -8.30
CA ILE A 117 3.19 -2.35 -9.61
C ILE A 117 3.64 -0.93 -9.99
N MET A 118 2.79 0.07 -9.71
CA MET A 118 3.13 1.47 -10.01
C MET A 118 4.30 2.01 -9.20
N GLN A 119 4.56 1.51 -7.98
CA GLN A 119 5.69 1.97 -7.17
C GLN A 119 7.01 1.90 -7.94
N SER A 120 7.26 0.77 -8.60
CA SER A 120 8.48 0.58 -9.39
C SER A 120 8.64 1.56 -10.57
N LYS A 121 7.53 2.07 -11.12
CA LYS A 121 7.53 3.04 -12.21
C LYS A 121 7.79 4.45 -11.69
N LEU A 122 7.16 4.80 -10.57
CA LEU A 122 7.33 6.08 -9.90
C LEU A 122 8.74 6.25 -9.33
N GLU A 123 9.30 5.20 -8.74
CA GLU A 123 10.66 5.19 -8.19
C GLU A 123 11.75 5.44 -9.26
N LYS A 124 11.56 4.94 -10.48
CA LYS A 124 12.55 5.10 -11.57
C LYS A 124 12.54 6.47 -12.24
N MET A 125 11.46 7.25 -12.10
CA MET A 125 11.33 8.59 -12.67
C MET A 125 11.77 8.70 -14.15
N HIS A 126 11.38 7.76 -15.01
CA HIS A 126 11.80 7.81 -16.41
C HIS A 126 11.25 9.08 -17.09
N PRO A 127 12.11 10.04 -17.53
CA PRO A 127 11.63 11.35 -17.99
C PRO A 127 10.67 11.26 -19.18
N LYS A 128 10.94 10.34 -20.11
CA LYS A 128 10.10 10.08 -21.30
C LYS A 128 8.73 9.46 -20.99
N LYS A 129 8.49 9.07 -19.73
CA LYS A 129 7.26 8.41 -19.27
C LYS A 129 6.50 9.22 -18.23
N VAL A 130 6.95 10.44 -17.93
CA VAL A 130 6.31 11.30 -16.92
C VAL A 130 4.87 11.61 -17.30
N ASP A 131 4.64 12.11 -18.52
CA ASP A 131 3.29 12.47 -19.00
C ASP A 131 2.36 11.24 -19.06
N ASP A 132 2.85 10.12 -19.61
CA ASP A 132 2.13 8.84 -19.64
C ASP A 132 1.72 8.37 -18.21
N LEU A 133 2.59 8.59 -17.23
CA LEU A 133 2.33 8.19 -15.85
C LEU A 133 1.34 9.15 -15.17
N LEU A 134 1.44 10.46 -15.40
CA LEU A 134 0.52 11.46 -14.86
C LEU A 134 -0.91 11.26 -15.37
N GLN A 135 -1.07 10.89 -16.64
CA GLN A 135 -2.38 10.59 -17.24
C GLN A 135 -2.97 9.25 -16.80
N ASN A 136 -2.19 8.40 -16.11
CA ASN A 136 -2.69 7.10 -15.67
C ASN A 136 -3.75 7.27 -14.57
N PRO A 137 -4.94 6.65 -14.70
CA PRO A 137 -6.02 6.80 -13.70
C PRO A 137 -5.64 6.28 -12.30
N ARG A 138 -4.59 5.46 -12.21
CA ARG A 138 -4.09 4.90 -10.95
C ARG A 138 -2.99 5.74 -10.31
N PHE A 139 -2.50 6.76 -11.02
CA PHE A 139 -1.38 7.59 -10.58
C PHE A 139 -1.61 8.20 -9.21
N ARG A 140 -2.77 8.84 -8.98
CA ARG A 140 -3.02 9.56 -7.73
C ARG A 140 -2.84 8.67 -6.50
N MET A 141 -3.43 7.48 -6.51
CA MET A 141 -3.36 6.56 -5.38
C MET A 141 -1.96 5.98 -5.20
N ALA A 142 -1.28 5.65 -6.31
CA ALA A 142 0.10 5.16 -6.25
C ALA A 142 1.09 6.24 -5.79
N TYR A 143 0.86 7.50 -6.18
CA TYR A 143 1.63 8.66 -5.72
C TYR A 143 1.40 8.94 -4.24
N ASP A 144 0.15 8.95 -3.77
CA ASP A 144 -0.17 9.11 -2.35
C ASP A 144 0.50 8.02 -1.50
N PHE A 145 0.58 6.81 -2.04
CA PHE A 145 1.28 5.69 -1.40
C PHE A 145 2.81 5.91 -1.37
N LEU A 146 3.40 6.36 -2.48
CA LEU A 146 4.83 6.70 -2.57
C LEU A 146 5.21 7.83 -1.60
N LEU A 147 4.40 8.89 -1.56
CA LEU A 147 4.59 10.03 -0.66
C LEU A 147 4.52 9.59 0.80
N LEU A 148 3.54 8.75 1.15
CA LEU A 148 3.43 8.24 2.50
C LEU A 148 4.59 7.32 2.88
N ARG A 149 5.09 6.51 1.92
CA ARG A 149 6.30 5.69 2.09
C ARG A 149 7.53 6.54 2.33
N SER A 150 7.72 7.60 1.54
CA SER A 150 8.88 8.48 1.69
C SER A 150 8.89 9.20 3.04
N GLN A 151 7.72 9.54 3.55
CA GLN A 151 7.56 10.13 4.87
C GLN A 151 7.67 9.10 6.01
N SER A 152 7.77 7.80 5.77
CA SER A 152 7.73 6.77 6.82
C SER A 152 8.92 5.81 6.76
N ILE A 153 8.87 4.82 5.87
CA ILE A 153 9.77 3.68 5.86
C ILE A 153 10.87 3.78 4.79
N ASN A 154 10.78 4.75 3.88
CA ASN A 154 11.71 4.92 2.75
C ASN A 154 12.12 6.40 2.57
N PRO A 155 12.79 7.05 3.55
CA PRO A 155 13.19 8.46 3.46
C PRO A 155 14.02 8.79 2.22
N GLU A 156 14.77 7.82 1.67
CA GLU A 156 15.50 7.93 0.41
C GLU A 156 14.61 8.26 -0.81
N LEU A 157 13.29 8.05 -0.72
CA LEU A 157 12.32 8.38 -1.78
C LEU A 157 11.78 9.81 -1.67
N GLU A 158 12.28 10.63 -0.75
CA GLU A 158 11.77 11.99 -0.54
C GLU A 158 11.92 12.86 -1.80
N ASP A 159 13.08 12.82 -2.46
CA ASP A 159 13.32 13.60 -3.68
C ASP A 159 12.46 13.10 -4.85
N VAL A 160 12.21 11.80 -4.92
CA VAL A 160 11.28 11.20 -5.89
C VAL A 160 9.87 11.72 -5.66
N ALA A 161 9.41 11.76 -4.42
CA ALA A 161 8.09 12.29 -4.07
C ALA A 161 7.97 13.79 -4.39
N LYS A 162 9.02 14.58 -4.11
CA LYS A 162 9.08 16.01 -4.47
C LYS A 162 9.05 16.22 -5.98
N PHE A 163 9.75 15.40 -6.75
CA PHE A 163 9.71 15.44 -8.22
C PHE A 163 8.28 15.26 -8.74
N TRP A 164 7.59 14.19 -8.31
CA TRP A 164 6.22 13.94 -8.73
C TRP A 164 5.24 14.99 -8.22
N THR A 165 5.50 15.62 -7.07
CA THR A 165 4.71 16.77 -6.60
C THR A 165 4.78 17.92 -7.61
N LYS A 166 5.99 18.26 -8.07
CA LYS A 166 6.22 19.34 -9.03
C LYS A 166 5.67 19.01 -10.42
N ALA A 167 5.82 17.76 -10.86
CA ALA A 167 5.32 17.32 -12.17
C ALA A 167 3.78 17.31 -12.29
N GLN A 168 3.06 17.38 -11.16
CA GLN A 168 1.58 17.47 -11.13
C GLN A 168 1.06 18.93 -11.22
N GLN A 169 1.94 19.93 -11.15
CA GLN A 169 1.60 21.36 -11.22
C GLN A 169 1.63 21.84 -12.66
#